data_AF-A0A7S4B589-F1
#
_entry.id   AF-A0A7S4B589-F1
#
_cell.length_a   1.000
_cell.length_b   1.000
_cell.length_c   1.000
_cell.angle_alpha   90.00
_cell.angle_beta   90.00
_cell.angle_gamma   90.00
#
_symmetry.space_group_name_H-M   'P 1'
#
loop_
_entity.id
_entity.type
_entity.pdbx_description
1 polymer ?
#
loop_
_entity_poly.entity_id
_entity_poly.type
_entity_poly.pdbx_seq_one_letter_code
_entity_poly.pdbx_strand_id
1 'polypeptide(L)'
;AGSALLLDTGLGRPAPLILSQHRSARTSGLFMTATEVDMVLLRASQALREGSVMEAARMLRNARETYVKEISELDDERRQLLQMMQARIDMAVSKENRARAAAANAAAQALQAPEDIAAAALEGDEFISRSVSAMGRRDFPAAHQALNSARAAYARAGPETERARASTLENLFASLRAEQERGERVQKLLRQKAILAQAKKKQQAKELGLDPDLVLRADDEIK
;
A
#
# COMPACT_ATOMS: atom_id res chain seq x y z
N ALA A 1 8.12 -78.99 42.10
CA ALA A 1 7.32 -79.61 41.02
C ALA A 1 7.47 -78.75 39.76
N GLY A 2 8.01 -79.36 38.70
CA GLY A 2 8.09 -78.86 37.31
C GLY A 2 9.13 -77.78 37.02
N SER A 3 9.87 -77.76 35.89
CA SER A 3 10.34 -78.78 34.94
C SER A 3 11.47 -78.10 34.13
N ALA A 4 12.49 -78.90 33.79
CA ALA A 4 13.65 -78.63 32.94
C ALA A 4 13.25 -78.13 31.53
N LEU A 5 13.91 -77.12 30.93
CA LEU A 5 15.20 -77.11 30.22
C LEU A 5 15.27 -77.96 28.92
N LEU A 6 15.61 -77.22 27.84
CA LEU A 6 16.57 -77.51 26.77
C LEU A 6 16.18 -78.35 25.54
N LEU A 7 16.48 -77.70 24.39
CA LEU A 7 17.19 -78.20 23.19
C LEU A 7 16.52 -79.33 22.39
N ASP A 8 16.77 -79.58 21.12
CA ASP A 8 17.44 -78.96 19.97
C ASP A 8 17.38 -80.05 18.89
N THR A 9 17.63 -79.65 17.64
CA THR A 9 18.03 -80.46 16.50
C THR A 9 16.97 -81.31 15.82
N GLY A 10 16.94 -81.19 14.48
CA GLY A 10 16.72 -82.37 13.68
C GLY A 10 16.05 -82.19 12.33
N LEU A 11 16.82 -81.63 11.39
CA LEU A 11 16.97 -82.19 10.03
C LEU A 11 15.76 -82.14 9.07
N GLY A 12 15.91 -81.26 8.08
CA GLY A 12 16.16 -81.76 6.72
C GLY A 12 14.96 -81.79 5.79
N ARG A 13 14.98 -80.90 4.80
CA ARG A 13 14.60 -81.27 3.42
C ARG A 13 15.26 -80.33 2.39
N PRO A 14 15.66 -80.88 1.23
CA PRO A 14 16.66 -80.28 0.33
C PRO A 14 16.08 -79.29 -0.68
N ALA A 15 16.99 -78.46 -1.20
CA ALA A 15 16.80 -77.48 -2.27
C ALA A 15 16.19 -78.07 -3.55
N PRO A 16 15.55 -77.21 -4.37
CA PRO A 16 15.99 -77.15 -5.75
C PRO A 16 16.06 -75.73 -6.35
N LEU A 17 17.13 -75.56 -7.14
CA LEU A 17 17.16 -74.92 -8.46
C LEU A 17 16.89 -73.41 -8.56
N ILE A 18 18.01 -72.72 -8.65
CA ILE A 18 18.31 -71.53 -9.46
C ILE A 18 17.32 -71.36 -10.62
N LEU A 19 16.50 -70.30 -10.55
CA LEU A 19 16.11 -69.55 -11.73
C LEU A 19 16.55 -68.11 -11.53
N SER A 20 17.67 -67.79 -12.18
CA SER A 20 18.12 -66.44 -12.47
C SER A 20 17.04 -65.73 -13.30
N GLN A 21 16.06 -65.13 -12.64
CA GLN A 21 15.27 -64.09 -13.27
C GLN A 21 15.95 -62.77 -12.96
N HIS A 22 16.60 -62.24 -13.99
CA HIS A 22 16.88 -60.83 -14.14
C HIS A 22 15.60 -60.04 -13.82
N ARG A 23 15.46 -59.59 -12.56
CA ARG A 23 14.71 -58.38 -12.27
C ARG A 23 15.53 -57.25 -12.86
N SER A 24 15.37 -57.06 -14.18
CA SER A 24 15.55 -55.75 -14.79
C SER A 24 14.67 -54.82 -13.98
N ALA A 25 15.30 -54.05 -13.10
CA ALA A 25 14.76 -52.82 -12.60
C ALA A 25 14.58 -51.91 -13.82
N ARG A 26 13.48 -52.11 -14.56
CA ARG A 26 12.85 -50.99 -15.25
C ARG A 26 12.27 -50.14 -14.13
N THR A 27 13.10 -49.26 -13.60
CA THR A 27 12.66 -47.92 -13.21
C THR A 27 11.98 -47.34 -14.45
N SER A 28 10.72 -47.70 -14.65
CA SER A 28 9.78 -46.92 -15.43
C SER A 28 9.66 -45.60 -14.68
N GLY A 29 10.59 -44.68 -14.93
CA GLY A 29 10.33 -43.28 -14.66
C GLY A 29 9.03 -42.97 -15.39
N LEU A 30 7.95 -42.80 -14.64
CA LEU A 30 6.70 -42.27 -15.18
C LEU A 30 7.01 -40.83 -15.58
N PHE A 31 7.55 -40.64 -16.78
CA PHE A 31 7.61 -39.35 -17.42
C PHE A 31 6.17 -38.99 -17.77
N MET A 32 5.65 -37.93 -17.16
CA MET A 32 4.38 -37.37 -17.54
C MET A 32 4.50 -36.78 -18.95
N THR A 33 3.53 -37.09 -19.78
CA THR A 33 3.42 -36.51 -21.12
C THR A 33 2.96 -35.06 -21.02
N ALA A 34 3.30 -34.24 -22.02
CA ALA A 34 2.86 -32.84 -22.08
C ALA A 34 1.33 -32.69 -21.93
N THR A 35 0.57 -33.63 -22.49
CA THR A 35 -0.89 -33.71 -22.36
C THR A 35 -1.36 -33.94 -20.92
N GLU A 36 -0.63 -34.73 -20.13
CA GLU A 36 -0.99 -34.94 -18.72
C GLU A 36 -0.69 -33.69 -17.88
N VAL A 37 0.35 -32.93 -18.23
CA VAL A 37 0.64 -31.65 -17.60
C VAL A 37 -0.42 -30.59 -17.97
N ASP A 38 -0.90 -30.59 -19.22
CA ASP A 38 -2.02 -29.75 -19.65
C ASP A 38 -3.29 -30.06 -18.83
N MET A 39 -3.54 -31.34 -18.51
CA MET A 39 -4.64 -31.76 -17.63
C MET A 39 -4.49 -31.25 -16.19
N VAL A 40 -3.26 -31.12 -15.68
CA VAL A 40 -3.00 -30.48 -14.37
C VAL A 40 -3.36 -28.99 -14.41
N LEU A 41 -3.08 -28.28 -15.51
CA LEU A 41 -3.47 -26.88 -15.69
C LEU A 41 -4.98 -26.70 -15.79
N LEU A 42 -5.69 -27.63 -16.44
CA LEU A 42 -7.16 -27.64 -16.46
C LEU A 42 -7.75 -27.83 -15.05
N ARG A 43 -7.17 -28.73 -14.25
CA ARG A 43 -7.55 -28.90 -12.84
C ARG A 43 -7.24 -27.66 -11.99
N ALA A 44 -6.12 -26.99 -12.24
CA ALA A 44 -5.80 -25.72 -11.58
C ALA A 44 -6.83 -24.62 -11.93
N SER A 45 -7.30 -24.59 -13.17
CA SER A 45 -8.38 -23.69 -13.61
C SER A 45 -9.71 -24.01 -12.92
N GLN A 46 -10.02 -25.29 -12.74
CA GLN A 46 -11.20 -25.72 -11.98
C GLN A 46 -11.10 -25.32 -10.49
N ALA A 47 -9.95 -25.57 -9.85
CA ALA A 47 -9.71 -25.17 -8.46
C ALA A 47 -9.88 -23.65 -8.25
N LEU A 48 -9.48 -22.81 -9.22
CA LEU A 48 -9.75 -21.37 -9.18
C LEU A 48 -11.25 -21.04 -9.22
N ARG A 49 -12.04 -21.77 -10.01
CA ARG A 49 -13.50 -21.55 -10.08
C ARG A 49 -14.19 -21.94 -8.78
N GLU A 50 -13.67 -22.96 -8.10
CA GLU A 50 -14.15 -23.44 -6.81
C GLU A 50 -13.67 -22.56 -5.63
N GLY A 51 -12.82 -21.56 -5.89
CA GLY A 51 -12.30 -20.63 -4.88
C GLY A 51 -11.06 -21.13 -4.14
N SER A 52 -10.52 -22.29 -4.50
CA SER A 52 -9.32 -22.90 -3.89
C SER A 52 -8.03 -22.34 -4.48
N VAL A 53 -7.75 -21.04 -4.23
CA VAL A 53 -6.62 -20.32 -4.83
C VAL A 53 -5.26 -20.94 -4.50
N MET A 54 -5.06 -21.38 -3.24
CA MET A 54 -3.82 -22.06 -2.83
C MET A 54 -3.59 -23.39 -3.57
N GLU A 55 -4.66 -24.13 -3.82
CA GLU A 55 -4.58 -25.40 -4.52
C GLU A 55 -4.24 -25.21 -6.00
N ALA A 56 -4.86 -24.22 -6.66
CA ALA A 56 -4.52 -23.83 -8.02
C ALA A 56 -3.06 -23.39 -8.15
N ALA A 57 -2.55 -22.60 -7.19
CA ALA A 57 -1.14 -22.18 -7.15
C ALA A 57 -0.17 -23.35 -7.00
N ARG A 58 -0.50 -24.33 -6.15
CA ARG A 58 0.26 -25.57 -6.00
C ARG A 58 0.28 -26.37 -7.31
N MET A 59 -0.88 -26.53 -7.95
CA MET A 59 -0.98 -27.25 -9.22
C MET A 59 -0.20 -26.57 -10.35
N LEU A 60 -0.22 -25.23 -10.44
CA LEU A 60 0.59 -24.50 -11.43
C LEU A 60 2.10 -24.68 -11.18
N ARG A 61 2.55 -24.67 -9.92
CA ARG A 61 3.96 -24.91 -9.57
C ARG A 61 4.38 -26.32 -10.00
N ASN A 62 3.57 -27.31 -9.69
CA ASN A 62 3.82 -28.69 -10.10
C ASN A 62 3.90 -28.81 -11.63
N ALA A 63 2.95 -28.21 -12.36
CA ALA A 63 2.95 -28.23 -13.82
C ALA A 63 4.24 -27.60 -14.40
N ARG A 64 4.68 -26.46 -13.87
CA ARG A 64 5.95 -25.82 -14.29
C ARG A 64 7.15 -26.71 -14.04
N GLU A 65 7.23 -27.32 -12.86
CA GLU A 65 8.33 -28.22 -12.53
C GLU A 65 8.36 -29.44 -13.44
N THR A 66 7.20 -30.03 -13.75
CA THR A 66 7.10 -31.17 -14.66
C THR A 66 7.51 -30.78 -16.08
N TYR A 67 7.07 -29.63 -16.59
CA TYR A 67 7.52 -29.13 -17.89
C TYR A 67 9.04 -28.93 -17.94
N VAL A 68 9.65 -28.35 -16.90
CA VAL A 68 11.10 -28.11 -16.87
C VAL A 68 11.91 -29.41 -16.74
N LYS A 69 11.39 -30.39 -16.00
CA LYS A 69 12.11 -31.65 -15.71
C LYS A 69 11.97 -32.70 -16.81
N GLU A 70 10.81 -32.77 -17.46
CA GLU A 70 10.44 -33.92 -18.29
C GLU A 70 10.26 -33.56 -19.77
N ILE A 71 10.13 -32.27 -20.10
CA ILE A 71 9.87 -31.79 -21.47
C ILE A 71 10.97 -30.80 -21.87
N SER A 72 11.88 -31.23 -22.73
CA SER A 72 13.08 -30.46 -23.11
C SER A 72 12.76 -29.20 -23.93
N GLU A 73 11.62 -29.16 -24.61
CA GLU A 73 11.18 -28.01 -25.41
C GLU A 73 9.72 -27.66 -25.13
N LEU A 74 9.51 -26.49 -24.53
CA LEU A 74 8.19 -25.89 -24.41
C LEU A 74 7.86 -25.13 -25.69
N ASP A 75 6.73 -25.44 -26.30
CA ASP A 75 6.15 -24.60 -27.35
C ASP A 75 5.64 -23.26 -26.76
N ASP A 76 5.41 -22.30 -27.65
CA ASP A 76 4.98 -20.97 -27.26
C ASP A 76 3.53 -20.94 -26.74
N GLU A 77 2.68 -21.88 -27.20
CA GLU A 77 1.30 -22.02 -26.74
C GLU A 77 1.22 -22.43 -25.26
N ARG A 78 2.03 -23.40 -24.83
CA ARG A 78 2.13 -23.86 -23.44
C ARG A 78 2.79 -22.82 -22.55
N ARG A 79 3.79 -22.08 -23.06
CA ARG A 79 4.34 -20.91 -22.36
C ARG A 79 3.23 -19.89 -22.10
N GLN A 80 2.43 -19.58 -23.10
CA GLN A 80 1.33 -18.64 -22.98
C GLN A 80 0.25 -19.15 -22.01
N LEU A 81 -0.08 -20.45 -22.04
CA LEU A 81 -1.04 -21.05 -21.10
C LEU A 81 -0.57 -20.95 -19.64
N LEU A 82 0.70 -21.24 -19.36
CA LEU A 82 1.30 -21.09 -18.03
C LEU A 82 1.28 -19.63 -17.55
N GLN A 83 1.53 -18.68 -18.44
CA GLN A 83 1.46 -17.25 -18.14
C GLN A 83 0.02 -16.80 -17.84
N MET A 84 -0.95 -17.23 -18.66
CA MET A 84 -2.37 -16.91 -18.43
C MET A 84 -2.88 -17.48 -17.11
N MET A 85 -2.50 -18.72 -16.78
CA MET A 85 -2.86 -19.34 -15.51
C MET A 85 -2.22 -18.62 -14.32
N GLN A 86 -0.96 -18.22 -14.43
CA GLN A 86 -0.28 -17.41 -13.42
C GLN A 86 -1.03 -16.09 -13.18
N ALA A 87 -1.34 -15.34 -14.25
CA ALA A 87 -2.03 -14.06 -14.14
C ALA A 87 -3.42 -14.21 -13.46
N ARG A 88 -4.15 -15.29 -13.74
CA ARG A 88 -5.43 -15.57 -13.09
C ARG A 88 -5.29 -15.87 -11.60
N ILE A 89 -4.27 -16.64 -11.22
CA ILE A 89 -3.97 -16.93 -9.81
C ILE A 89 -3.58 -15.64 -9.08
N ASP A 90 -2.69 -14.83 -9.67
CA ASP A 90 -2.25 -13.56 -9.06
C ASP A 90 -3.42 -12.59 -8.86
N MET A 91 -4.34 -12.52 -9.83
CA MET A 91 -5.56 -11.74 -9.72
C MET A 91 -6.48 -12.26 -8.61
N ALA A 92 -6.63 -13.58 -8.47
CA ALA A 92 -7.42 -14.20 -7.41
C ALA A 92 -6.83 -13.93 -6.02
N VAL A 93 -5.51 -14.08 -5.87
CA VAL A 93 -4.79 -13.74 -4.62
C VAL A 93 -4.96 -12.25 -4.28
N SER A 94 -4.83 -11.36 -5.25
CA SER A 94 -5.06 -9.92 -5.06
C SER A 94 -6.48 -9.62 -4.58
N LYS A 95 -7.49 -10.33 -5.10
CA LYS A 95 -8.88 -10.18 -4.70
C LYS A 95 -9.12 -10.69 -3.27
N GLU A 96 -8.58 -11.85 -2.91
CA GLU A 96 -8.66 -12.38 -1.54
C GLU A 96 -7.99 -11.44 -0.53
N ASN A 97 -6.80 -10.92 -0.84
CA ASN A 97 -6.10 -9.98 0.04
C ASN A 97 -6.89 -8.69 0.27
N ARG A 98 -7.52 -8.16 -0.79
CA ARG A 98 -8.41 -7.00 -0.66
C ARG A 98 -9.64 -7.30 0.18
N ALA A 99 -10.25 -8.48 0.01
CA ALA A 99 -11.40 -8.90 0.82
C ALA A 99 -11.03 -9.07 2.29
N ARG A 100 -9.86 -9.66 2.60
CA ARG A 100 -9.36 -9.79 3.98
C ARG A 100 -9.07 -8.44 4.62
N ALA A 101 -8.46 -7.51 3.89
CA ALA A 101 -8.23 -6.15 4.38
C ALA A 101 -9.55 -5.42 4.67
N ALA A 102 -10.56 -5.57 3.80
CA ALA A 102 -11.89 -5.01 4.03
C ALA A 102 -12.57 -5.63 5.27
N ALA A 103 -12.48 -6.94 5.46
CA ALA A 103 -13.04 -7.63 6.62
C ALA A 103 -12.34 -7.24 7.93
N ALA A 104 -11.02 -7.09 7.93
CA ALA A 104 -10.26 -6.62 9.10
C ALA A 104 -10.65 -5.19 9.49
N ASN A 105 -10.84 -4.29 8.51
CA ASN A 105 -11.30 -2.93 8.76
C ASN A 105 -12.73 -2.89 9.31
N ALA A 106 -13.64 -3.74 8.80
CA ALA A 106 -15.00 -3.84 9.31
C ALA A 106 -15.05 -4.39 10.75
N ALA A 107 -14.20 -5.36 11.09
CA ALA A 107 -14.09 -5.88 12.45
C ALA A 107 -13.51 -4.85 13.43
N ALA A 108 -12.54 -4.02 12.98
CA ALA A 108 -12.01 -2.92 13.78
C ALA A 108 -13.06 -1.83 14.04
N GLN A 109 -13.95 -1.56 13.08
CA GLN A 109 -15.07 -0.63 13.25
C GLN A 109 -16.16 -1.18 14.17
N ALA A 110 -16.44 -2.49 14.13
CA ALA A 110 -17.43 -3.12 15.01
C ALA A 110 -17.03 -3.09 16.50
N LEU A 111 -15.75 -2.88 16.81
CA LEU A 111 -15.22 -2.75 18.18
C LEU A 111 -15.27 -1.31 18.72
N GLN A 112 -15.50 -0.30 17.87
CA GLN A 112 -15.64 1.08 18.31
C GLN A 112 -17.09 1.37 18.69
N ALA A 113 -17.31 1.91 19.89
CA ALA A 113 -18.65 2.34 20.28
C ALA A 113 -19.11 3.47 19.33
N PRO A 114 -20.37 3.47 18.87
CA PRO A 114 -20.89 4.53 18.00
C PRO A 114 -20.76 5.93 18.63
N GLU A 115 -20.70 6.00 19.97
CA GLU A 115 -20.46 7.23 20.73
C GLU A 115 -19.04 7.80 20.50
N ASP A 116 -18.01 6.95 20.42
CA ASP A 116 -16.63 7.37 20.18
C ASP A 116 -16.45 7.92 18.77
N ILE A 117 -17.14 7.31 17.80
CA ILE A 117 -17.16 7.76 16.40
C ILE A 117 -17.80 9.15 16.30
N ALA A 118 -18.95 9.34 16.94
CA ALA A 118 -19.66 10.61 16.95
C ALA A 118 -18.85 11.71 17.67
N ALA A 119 -18.21 11.39 18.80
CA ALA A 119 -17.36 12.32 19.53
C ALA A 119 -16.15 12.76 18.70
N ALA A 120 -15.47 11.83 18.02
CA ALA A 120 -14.34 12.14 17.16
C ALA A 120 -14.74 12.99 15.94
N ALA A 121 -15.94 12.77 15.37
CA ALA A 121 -16.46 13.60 14.30
C ALA A 121 -16.77 15.03 14.76
N LEU A 122 -17.39 15.19 15.94
CA LEU A 122 -17.67 16.50 16.54
C LEU A 122 -16.38 17.27 16.87
N GLU A 123 -15.38 16.58 17.41
CA GLU A 123 -14.05 17.15 17.66
C GLU A 123 -13.42 17.68 16.36
N GLY A 124 -13.55 16.92 15.26
CA GLY A 124 -13.12 17.35 13.94
C GLY A 124 -13.81 18.64 13.47
N ASP A 125 -15.14 18.70 13.62
CA ASP A 125 -15.93 19.89 13.26
C ASP A 125 -15.55 21.11 14.14
N GLU A 126 -15.20 20.91 15.40
CA GLU A 126 -14.70 21.97 16.29
C GLU A 126 -13.37 22.54 15.79
N PHE A 127 -12.44 21.67 15.36
CA PHE A 127 -11.18 22.10 14.77
C PHE A 127 -11.36 22.85 13.45
N ILE A 128 -12.35 22.49 12.62
CA ILE A 128 -12.70 23.27 11.42
C ILE A 128 -13.13 24.70 11.81
N SER A 129 -14.00 24.84 12.81
CA SER A 129 -14.43 26.16 13.31
C SER A 129 -13.27 27.01 13.82
N ARG A 130 -12.34 26.39 14.57
CA ARG A 130 -11.10 27.04 15.05
C ARG A 130 -10.21 27.48 13.88
N SER A 131 -10.09 26.66 12.84
CA SER A 131 -9.31 26.99 11.64
C SER A 131 -9.89 28.21 10.91
N VAL A 132 -11.20 28.22 10.64
CA VAL A 132 -11.86 29.35 9.98
C VAL A 132 -11.71 30.64 10.79
N SER A 133 -11.83 30.55 12.12
CA SER A 133 -11.61 31.69 13.02
C SER A 133 -10.16 32.19 13.02
N ALA A 134 -9.17 31.29 12.92
CA ALA A 134 -7.76 31.64 12.79
C ALA A 134 -7.44 32.28 11.43
N MET A 135 -8.02 31.77 10.34
CA MET A 135 -7.92 32.38 9.01
C MET A 135 -8.47 33.81 9.00
N GLY A 136 -9.62 34.05 9.64
CA GLY A 136 -10.20 35.40 9.77
C GLY A 136 -9.30 36.40 10.50
N ARG A 137 -8.53 35.93 11.49
CA ARG A 137 -7.51 36.71 12.21
C ARG A 137 -6.16 36.78 11.52
N ARG A 138 -6.00 36.14 10.34
CA ARG A 138 -4.73 35.98 9.61
C ARG A 138 -3.64 35.26 10.41
N ASP A 139 -4.03 34.45 11.39
CA ASP A 139 -3.13 33.55 12.11
C ASP A 139 -3.03 32.22 11.36
N PHE A 140 -2.27 32.25 10.27
CA PHE A 140 -2.15 31.10 9.36
C PHE A 140 -1.47 29.87 9.99
N PRO A 141 -0.47 30.00 10.88
CA PRO A 141 0.07 28.86 11.62
C PRO A 141 -1.00 28.16 12.48
N ALA A 142 -1.80 28.91 13.23
CA ALA A 142 -2.87 28.32 14.04
C ALA A 142 -3.96 27.67 13.18
N ALA A 143 -4.31 28.27 12.04
CA ALA A 143 -5.24 27.67 11.08
C ALA A 143 -4.72 26.33 10.52
N HIS A 144 -3.44 26.29 10.12
CA HIS A 144 -2.81 25.07 9.60
C HIS A 144 -2.79 23.95 10.66
N GLN A 145 -2.44 24.28 11.90
CA GLN A 145 -2.44 23.32 13.00
C GLN A 145 -3.85 22.77 13.24
N ALA A 146 -4.86 23.64 13.29
CA ALA A 146 -6.25 23.24 13.48
C ALA A 146 -6.75 22.32 12.35
N LEU A 147 -6.42 22.58 11.08
CA LEU A 147 -6.80 21.68 9.97
C LEU A 147 -6.14 20.29 10.08
N ASN A 148 -4.89 20.21 10.54
CA ASN A 148 -4.23 18.92 10.76
C ASN A 148 -4.88 18.16 11.92
N SER A 149 -5.27 18.85 13.00
CA SER A 149 -6.02 18.25 14.11
C SER A 149 -7.40 17.77 13.66
N ALA A 150 -8.11 18.54 12.81
CA ALA A 150 -9.39 18.11 12.22
C ALA A 150 -9.23 16.83 11.40
N ARG A 151 -8.19 16.76 10.55
CA ARG A 151 -7.88 15.55 9.76
C ARG A 151 -7.64 14.33 10.65
N ALA A 152 -6.86 14.48 11.72
CA ALA A 152 -6.61 13.39 12.66
C ALA A 152 -7.88 12.95 13.40
N ALA A 153 -8.76 13.89 13.78
CA ALA A 153 -10.04 13.58 14.43
C ALA A 153 -10.98 12.81 13.49
N TYR A 154 -11.11 13.24 12.23
CA TYR A 154 -11.94 12.50 11.25
C TYR A 154 -11.36 11.13 10.90
N ALA A 155 -10.04 10.97 10.84
CA ALA A 155 -9.42 9.66 10.64
C ALA A 155 -9.74 8.70 11.80
N ARG A 156 -9.81 9.20 13.05
CA ARG A 156 -10.25 8.43 14.22
C ARG A 156 -11.74 8.09 14.18
N ALA A 157 -12.57 8.98 13.67
CA ALA A 157 -14.01 8.74 13.47
C ALA A 157 -14.28 7.69 12.38
N GLY A 158 -13.29 7.34 11.57
CA GLY A 158 -13.35 6.26 10.60
C GLY A 158 -13.37 6.72 9.14
N PRO A 159 -13.16 5.77 8.21
CA PRO A 159 -12.91 6.05 6.80
C PRO A 159 -14.12 6.65 6.07
N GLU A 160 -15.35 6.40 6.54
CA GLU A 160 -16.55 7.01 5.95
C GLU A 160 -16.60 8.51 6.24
N THR A 161 -16.40 8.90 7.51
CA THR A 161 -16.34 10.28 7.96
C THR A 161 -15.16 11.02 7.32
N GLU A 162 -13.98 10.38 7.26
CA GLU A 162 -12.80 10.95 6.61
C GLU A 162 -13.08 11.26 5.13
N ARG A 163 -13.68 10.34 4.38
CA ARG A 163 -14.06 10.57 2.98
C ARG A 163 -15.13 11.65 2.83
N ALA A 164 -16.13 11.66 3.71
CA ALA A 164 -17.21 12.65 3.67
C ALA A 164 -16.69 14.07 3.90
N ARG A 165 -15.63 14.23 4.71
CA ARG A 165 -15.03 15.53 5.05
C ARG A 165 -13.78 15.88 4.23
N ALA A 166 -13.27 14.96 3.41
CA ALA A 166 -12.05 15.14 2.61
C ALA A 166 -12.09 16.40 1.73
N SER A 167 -13.16 16.58 0.94
CA SER A 167 -13.29 17.75 0.06
C SER A 167 -13.31 19.07 0.84
N THR A 168 -13.95 19.11 2.00
CA THR A 168 -13.96 20.30 2.87
C THR A 168 -12.56 20.63 3.37
N LEU A 169 -11.81 19.64 3.85
CA LEU A 169 -10.43 19.82 4.29
C LEU A 169 -9.53 20.31 3.16
N GLU A 170 -9.61 19.67 1.98
CA GLU A 170 -8.82 20.05 0.80
C GLU A 170 -9.07 21.51 0.39
N ASN A 171 -10.35 21.91 0.33
CA ASN A 171 -10.73 23.29 0.01
C ASN A 171 -10.19 24.29 1.03
N LEU A 172 -10.20 23.95 2.32
CA LEU A 172 -9.69 24.83 3.38
C LEU A 172 -8.16 24.92 3.34
N PHE A 173 -7.44 23.82 3.10
CA PHE A 173 -5.99 23.85 2.89
C PHE A 173 -5.60 24.69 1.67
N ALA A 174 -6.33 24.54 0.55
CA ALA A 174 -6.11 25.35 -0.64
C ALA A 174 -6.36 26.84 -0.37
N SER A 175 -7.44 27.17 0.34
CA SER A 175 -7.78 28.54 0.72
C SER A 175 -6.73 29.16 1.65
N LEU A 176 -6.24 28.40 2.64
CA LEU A 176 -5.18 28.82 3.55
C LEU A 176 -3.90 29.16 2.79
N ARG A 177 -3.49 28.31 1.86
CA ARG A 177 -2.30 28.53 1.02
C ARG A 177 -2.45 29.80 0.17
N ALA A 178 -3.60 29.98 -0.46
CA ALA A 178 -3.86 31.16 -1.29
C ALA A 178 -3.78 32.47 -0.48
N GLU A 179 -4.27 32.47 0.77
CA GLU A 179 -4.20 33.63 1.65
C GLU A 179 -2.77 33.88 2.18
N GLN A 180 -1.98 32.84 2.47
CA GLN A 180 -0.56 32.98 2.80
C GLN A 180 0.22 33.63 1.63
N GLU A 181 0.07 33.09 0.42
CA GLU A 181 0.71 33.62 -0.79
C GLU A 181 0.26 35.06 -1.10
N ARG A 182 -1.00 35.40 -0.82
CA ARG A 182 -1.48 36.78 -0.90
C ARG A 182 -0.80 37.68 0.12
N GLY A 183 -0.68 37.24 1.36
CA GLY A 183 0.02 37.97 2.43
C GLY A 183 1.48 38.28 2.06
N GLU A 184 2.20 37.28 1.56
CA GLU A 184 3.58 37.44 1.09
C GLU A 184 3.70 38.41 -0.08
N ARG A 185 2.80 38.31 -1.06
CA ARG A 185 2.76 39.26 -2.20
C ARG A 185 2.53 40.69 -1.74
N VAL A 186 1.59 40.92 -0.82
CA VAL A 186 1.32 42.26 -0.27
C VAL A 186 2.56 42.78 0.47
N GLN A 187 3.21 41.98 1.29
CA GLN A 187 4.45 42.37 1.98
C GLN A 187 5.57 42.74 1.00
N LYS A 188 5.73 41.96 -0.08
CA LYS A 188 6.69 42.27 -1.14
C LYS A 188 6.38 43.60 -1.82
N LEU A 189 5.12 43.86 -2.14
CA LEU A 189 4.67 45.13 -2.74
C LEU A 189 4.90 46.32 -1.80
N LEU A 190 4.66 46.15 -0.49
CA LEU A 190 4.92 47.19 0.50
C LEU A 190 6.42 47.53 0.59
N ARG A 191 7.29 46.52 0.59
CA ARG A 191 8.75 46.72 0.55
C ARG A 191 9.18 47.44 -0.73
N GLN A 192 8.66 47.03 -1.88
CA GLN A 192 8.95 47.70 -3.16
C GLN A 192 8.47 49.15 -3.17
N LYS A 193 7.26 49.42 -2.65
CA LYS A 193 6.73 50.78 -2.52
C LYS A 193 7.64 51.65 -1.64
N ALA A 194 8.13 51.11 -0.52
CA ALA A 194 9.06 51.83 0.37
C ALA A 194 10.38 52.18 -0.35
N ILE A 195 10.97 51.22 -1.08
CA ILE A 195 12.20 51.43 -1.85
C ILE A 195 12.00 52.51 -2.92
N LEU A 196 10.89 52.44 -3.68
CA LEU A 196 10.59 53.43 -4.72
C LEU A 196 10.33 54.81 -4.14
N ALA A 197 9.66 54.90 -2.99
CA ALA A 197 9.44 56.16 -2.30
C ALA A 197 10.77 56.80 -1.86
N GLN A 198 11.68 56.00 -1.28
CA GLN A 198 13.03 56.46 -0.94
C GLN A 198 13.83 56.89 -2.17
N ALA A 199 13.77 56.12 -3.27
CA ALA A 199 14.45 56.47 -4.51
C ALA A 199 13.95 57.79 -5.11
N LYS A 200 12.63 58.02 -5.13
CA LYS A 200 12.04 59.29 -5.57
C LYS A 200 12.48 60.46 -4.71
N LYS A 201 12.51 60.29 -3.38
CA LYS A 201 13.01 61.34 -2.47
C LYS A 201 14.48 61.67 -2.73
N LYS A 202 15.34 60.66 -2.92
CA LYS A 202 16.75 60.88 -3.30
C LYS A 202 16.88 61.63 -4.62
N GLN A 203 16.06 61.31 -5.61
CA GLN A 203 16.07 61.99 -6.89
C GLN A 203 15.64 63.46 -6.76
N GLN A 204 14.56 63.73 -6.02
CA GLN A 204 14.10 65.10 -5.75
C GLN A 204 15.14 65.92 -4.99
N ALA A 205 15.81 65.34 -3.98
CA ALA A 205 16.89 66.01 -3.26
C ALA A 205 18.04 66.41 -4.21
N LYS A 206 18.45 65.50 -5.11
CA LYS A 206 19.46 65.80 -6.13
C LYS A 206 19.03 66.91 -7.09
N GLU A 207 17.78 66.90 -7.55
CA GLU A 207 17.23 67.95 -8.43
C GLU A 207 17.20 69.32 -7.73
N LEU A 208 17.01 69.35 -6.41
CA LEU A 208 17.04 70.55 -5.58
C LEU A 208 18.46 70.96 -5.14
N GLY A 209 19.50 70.24 -5.56
CA GLY A 209 20.89 70.50 -5.16
C GLY A 209 21.19 70.16 -3.69
N LEU A 210 20.32 69.41 -3.02
CA LEU A 210 20.49 68.94 -1.64
C LEU A 210 21.20 67.58 -1.64
N ASP A 211 21.97 67.31 -0.58
CA ASP A 211 22.56 65.99 -0.37
C ASP A 211 21.43 64.96 -0.11
N PRO A 212 21.23 63.96 -0.99
CA PRO A 212 20.17 62.99 -0.87
C PRO A 212 20.25 62.10 0.38
N ASP A 213 21.42 61.94 0.98
CA ASP A 213 21.57 61.10 2.18
C ASP A 213 21.23 61.84 3.47
N LEU A 214 21.30 63.18 3.50
CA LEU A 214 20.85 64.00 4.64
C LEU A 214 19.32 64.08 4.72
N VAL A 215 18.64 64.15 3.57
CA VAL A 215 17.18 64.24 3.49
C VAL A 215 16.49 62.97 4.00
N LEU A 216 17.09 61.79 3.75
CA LEU A 216 16.52 60.54 4.25
C LEU A 216 16.66 60.37 5.77
N ARG A 217 17.77 60.84 6.35
CA ARG A 217 17.99 60.74 7.81
C ARG A 217 17.05 61.66 8.59
N ALA A 218 16.81 62.87 8.08
CA ALA A 218 15.87 63.81 8.70
C ALA A 218 14.43 63.27 8.77
N ASP A 219 13.99 62.51 7.76
CA ASP A 219 12.65 61.91 7.73
C ASP A 219 12.50 60.70 8.67
N ASP A 220 13.59 60.00 8.98
CA ASP A 220 13.59 58.87 9.91
C ASP A 220 13.64 59.35 11.39
N GLU A 221 14.13 60.57 11.65
CA GLU A 221 14.14 61.18 12.99
C GLU A 221 12.81 61.85 13.38
N ILE A 222 11.92 62.10 12.41
CA ILE A 222 10.60 62.75 12.62
C ILE A 222 9.48 61.71 12.85
N LYS A 223 9.75 60.42 12.65
CA LYS A 223 8.78 59.32 12.81
C LYS A 223 8.98 58.52 14.09
#